data_AF-A0A7I7KRG4-F1
#
_entry.id   AF-A0A7I7KRG4-F1
#
_cell.length_a   1.000
_cell.length_b   1.000
_cell.length_c   1.000
_cell.angle_alpha   90.00
_cell.angle_beta   90.00
_cell.angle_gamma   90.00
#
_symmetry.space_group_name_H-M   'P 1'
#
loop_
_entity.id
_entity.type
_entity.pdbx_description
1 polymer ?
#
loop_
_entity_poly.entity_id
_entity_poly.type
_entity_poly.pdbx_seq_one_letter_code
_entity_poly.pdbx_strand_id
1 'polypeptide(L)'
;MRDEWRARLEPGEQATVLAWAAFTVTFAGLRALTHWIRAGHGPSGGGMSVGGRHFHHYNLGIALLAGVGAMGLRGTERQRRHPAAAIAFGSANAMIVDELALLLDLKDVYWANDGRKSVDAAVGLIAVGGTIVAGLPFWPHARRALQSVR
;
A
#
# COMPACT_ATOMS: atom_id res chain seq x y z
N MET A 1 6.80 18.73 -13.81
CA MET A 1 6.22 17.61 -13.04
C MET A 1 5.63 18.03 -11.70
N ARG A 2 6.37 18.61 -10.73
CA ARG A 2 5.79 19.01 -9.42
C ARG A 2 4.70 20.09 -9.53
N ASP A 3 4.84 21.01 -10.49
CA ASP A 3 3.87 22.09 -10.68
C ASP A 3 2.57 21.59 -11.32
N GLU A 4 2.66 20.67 -12.28
CA GLU A 4 1.48 20.03 -12.89
C GLU A 4 0.72 19.15 -11.90
N TRP A 5 1.44 18.45 -11.01
CA TRP A 5 0.85 17.66 -9.93
C TRP A 5 -0.01 18.52 -9.00
N ARG A 6 0.51 19.69 -8.59
CA ARG A 6 -0.22 20.62 -7.74
C ARG A 6 -1.35 21.35 -8.47
N ALA A 7 -1.21 21.58 -9.77
CA ALA A 7 -2.19 22.28 -10.58
C ALA A 7 -3.40 21.43 -10.97
N ARG A 8 -3.23 20.10 -11.07
CA ARG A 8 -4.28 19.20 -11.59
C ARG A 8 -5.03 18.40 -10.52
N LEU A 9 -4.48 18.27 -9.31
CA LEU A 9 -5.03 17.41 -8.26
C LEU A 9 -5.26 18.17 -6.96
N GLU A 10 -6.42 17.95 -6.35
CA GLU A 10 -6.73 18.41 -5.00
C GLU A 10 -5.84 17.72 -3.95
N PRO A 11 -5.63 18.31 -2.76
CA PRO A 11 -4.76 17.71 -1.73
C PRO A 11 -5.13 16.27 -1.35
N GLY A 12 -6.43 15.94 -1.32
CA GLY A 12 -6.91 14.57 -1.06
C GLY A 12 -6.60 13.59 -2.20
N GLU A 13 -6.67 14.07 -3.45
CA GLU A 13 -6.31 13.29 -4.63
C GLU A 13 -4.81 12.99 -4.65
N GLN A 14 -3.98 14.00 -4.36
CA GLN A 14 -2.53 13.82 -4.24
C GLN A 14 -2.17 12.79 -3.16
N ALA A 15 -2.83 12.84 -2.00
CA ALA A 15 -2.65 11.85 -0.95
C ALA A 15 -3.08 10.45 -1.41
N THR A 16 -4.17 10.34 -2.16
CA THR A 16 -4.65 9.06 -2.72
C THR A 16 -3.63 8.45 -3.68
N VAL A 17 -3.09 9.24 -4.61
CA VAL A 17 -2.06 8.76 -5.54
C VAL A 17 -0.79 8.34 -4.79
N LEU A 18 -0.36 9.13 -3.79
CA LEU A 18 0.82 8.79 -2.98
C LEU A 18 0.62 7.50 -2.18
N ALA A 19 -0.54 7.30 -1.58
CA ALA A 19 -0.86 6.07 -0.85
C ALA A 19 -0.87 4.86 -1.78
N TRP A 20 -1.50 4.96 -2.95
CA TRP A 20 -1.52 3.88 -3.94
C TRP A 20 -0.12 3.56 -4.49
N ALA A 21 0.68 4.59 -4.79
CA ALA A 21 2.05 4.40 -5.27
C ALA A 21 2.93 3.77 -4.19
N ALA A 22 2.85 4.24 -2.94
CA ALA A 22 3.56 3.67 -1.81
C ALA A 22 3.17 2.21 -1.57
N PHE A 23 1.87 1.90 -1.61
CA PHE A 23 1.39 0.51 -1.54
C PHE A 23 2.04 -0.37 -2.62
N THR A 24 1.94 0.07 -3.88
CA THR A 24 2.43 -0.70 -5.03
C THR A 24 3.94 -0.95 -4.95
N VAL A 25 4.72 0.09 -4.65
CA VAL A 25 6.18 0.00 -4.54
C VAL A 25 6.59 -0.85 -3.34
N THR A 26 5.97 -0.67 -2.18
CA THR A 26 6.27 -1.47 -0.99
C THR A 26 5.93 -2.95 -1.21
N PHE A 27 4.77 -3.26 -1.78
CA PHE A 27 4.38 -4.65 -2.08
C PHE A 27 5.35 -5.30 -3.07
N ALA A 28 5.63 -4.64 -4.20
CA ALA A 28 6.58 -5.15 -5.19
C ALA A 28 7.98 -5.34 -4.60
N GLY A 29 8.43 -4.40 -3.76
CA GLY A 29 9.71 -4.47 -3.06
C GLY A 29 9.81 -5.65 -2.10
N LEU A 30 8.76 -5.90 -1.31
CA LEU A 30 8.69 -7.04 -0.39
C LEU A 30 8.75 -8.36 -1.17
N ARG A 31 7.97 -8.49 -2.24
CA ARG A 31 8.00 -9.68 -3.11
C ARG A 31 9.38 -9.90 -3.72
N ALA A 32 9.97 -8.85 -4.29
CA ALA A 32 11.31 -8.92 -4.86
C ALA A 32 12.34 -9.35 -3.81
N LEU A 33 12.27 -8.80 -2.60
CA LEU A 33 13.13 -9.17 -1.48
C LEU A 33 12.94 -10.65 -1.08
N THR A 34 11.70 -11.14 -0.97
CA THR A 34 11.40 -12.54 -0.67
C THR A 34 11.99 -13.47 -1.73
N HIS A 35 11.83 -13.14 -3.01
CA HIS A 35 12.40 -13.92 -4.11
C HIS A 35 13.92 -13.90 -4.09
N TRP A 36 14.54 -12.76 -3.81
CA TRP A 36 15.99 -12.60 -3.71
C TRP A 36 16.60 -13.43 -2.55
N ILE A 37 15.95 -13.40 -1.38
CA ILE A 37 16.34 -14.24 -0.23
C ILE A 37 16.17 -15.72 -0.56
N ARG A 38 15.05 -16.12 -1.19
CA ARG A 38 14.83 -17.51 -1.64
C ARG A 38 15.85 -17.97 -2.69
N ALA A 39 16.39 -17.05 -3.47
CA ALA A 39 17.49 -17.33 -4.40
C ALA A 39 18.87 -17.43 -3.72
N GLY A 40 18.93 -17.42 -2.39
CA GLY A 40 20.15 -17.64 -1.61
C GLY A 40 20.99 -16.39 -1.32
N HIS A 41 20.49 -15.20 -1.65
CA HIS A 41 21.29 -13.97 -1.53
C HIS A 41 21.14 -13.23 -0.18
N GLY A 42 20.54 -13.87 0.85
CA GLY A 42 20.28 -13.25 2.15
C GLY A 42 20.71 -14.10 3.36
N PRO A 43 20.45 -13.62 4.60
CA PRO A 43 20.75 -14.36 5.81
C PRO A 43 20.07 -15.73 5.79
N SER A 44 20.82 -16.79 6.15
CA SER A 44 20.37 -18.18 6.09
C SER A 44 19.09 -18.46 6.90
N GLY A 45 18.77 -17.63 7.89
CA GLY A 45 17.58 -17.74 8.72
C GLY A 45 16.28 -17.19 8.11
N GLY A 46 16.37 -16.38 7.04
CA GLY A 46 15.21 -15.73 6.42
C GLY A 46 14.55 -14.66 7.31
N GLY A 47 14.44 -13.42 6.82
CA GLY A 47 13.64 -12.37 7.46
C GLY A 47 14.13 -11.94 8.86
N MET A 48 13.17 -11.58 9.72
CA MET A 48 13.40 -11.05 11.07
C MET A 48 13.02 -12.10 12.12
N SER A 49 13.79 -12.21 13.20
CA SER A 49 13.46 -13.09 14.34
C SER A 49 13.52 -12.32 15.65
N VAL A 50 12.52 -12.51 16.51
CA VAL A 50 12.42 -11.88 17.83
C VAL A 50 12.12 -12.96 18.86
N GLY A 51 13.03 -13.15 19.83
CA GLY A 51 12.87 -14.17 20.87
C GLY A 51 12.80 -15.60 20.33
N GLY A 52 13.51 -15.90 19.23
CA GLY A 52 13.54 -17.23 18.61
C GLY A 52 12.35 -17.55 17.70
N ARG A 53 11.40 -16.62 17.52
CA ARG A 53 10.25 -16.79 16.62
C ARG A 53 10.37 -15.87 15.41
N HIS A 54 9.97 -16.37 14.24
CA HIS A 54 9.92 -15.57 13.02
C HIS A 54 8.93 -14.42 13.19
N PHE A 55 9.42 -13.20 12.97
CA PHE A 55 8.66 -11.98 13.10
C PHE A 55 8.16 -11.55 11.74
N HIS A 56 6.87 -11.78 11.50
CA HIS A 56 6.18 -11.40 10.28
C HIS A 56 6.09 -9.89 10.14
N HIS A 57 6.35 -9.39 8.93
CA HIS A 57 6.44 -7.97 8.69
C HIS A 57 5.06 -7.30 8.65
N TYR A 58 3.96 -8.05 8.50
CA TYR A 58 2.61 -7.52 8.68
C TYR A 58 2.43 -6.86 10.06
N ASN A 59 3.17 -7.29 11.10
CA ASN A 59 3.10 -6.68 12.43
C ASN A 59 3.61 -5.23 12.43
N LEU A 60 4.66 -4.94 11.64
CA LEU A 60 5.12 -3.57 11.41
C LEU A 60 4.06 -2.76 10.65
N GLY A 61 3.39 -3.39 9.68
CA GLY A 61 2.26 -2.80 8.98
C GLY A 61 1.12 -2.41 9.93
N ILE A 62 0.71 -3.30 10.83
CA ILE A 62 -0.31 -3.03 11.85
C ILE A 62 0.11 -1.87 12.76
N ALA A 63 1.35 -1.89 13.27
CA ALA A 63 1.87 -0.82 14.12
C ALA A 63 1.89 0.54 13.40
N LEU A 64 2.33 0.55 12.14
CA LEU A 64 2.35 1.76 11.31
C LEU A 64 0.94 2.27 11.04
N LEU A 65 0.00 1.37 10.73
CA LEU A 65 -1.40 1.73 10.48
C LEU A 65 -2.07 2.28 11.76
N ALA A 66 -1.79 1.69 12.92
CA ALA A 66 -2.24 2.21 14.21
C ALA A 66 -1.69 3.61 14.47
N GLY A 67 -0.42 3.86 14.15
CA GLY A 67 0.19 5.19 14.22
C GLY A 67 -0.49 6.22 13.30
N VAL A 68 -0.81 5.83 12.06
CA VAL A 68 -1.57 6.67 11.13
C VAL A 68 -2.98 6.93 11.66
N GLY A 69 -3.66 5.92 12.21
CA GLY A 69 -4.97 6.08 12.84
C GLY A 69 -4.96 7.03 14.04
N ALA A 70 -3.97 6.90 14.92
CA ALA A 70 -3.77 7.80 16.05
C ALA A 70 -3.52 9.25 15.59
N MET A 71 -2.71 9.44 14.55
CA MET A 71 -2.51 10.73 13.90
C MET A 71 -3.80 11.27 13.27
N GLY A 72 -4.67 10.41 12.73
CA GLY A 72 -6.00 10.83 12.25
C GLY A 72 -6.88 11.38 13.38
N LEU A 73 -6.89 10.71 14.53
CA LEU A 73 -7.72 11.06 15.68
C LEU A 73 -7.23 12.30 16.43
N ARG A 74 -5.91 12.44 16.61
CA ARG A 74 -5.32 13.47 17.50
C ARG A 74 -4.34 14.42 16.81
N GLY A 75 -3.96 14.15 15.57
CA GLY A 75 -3.02 14.97 14.83
C GLY A 75 -3.61 16.31 14.40
N THR A 76 -2.74 17.30 14.26
CA THR A 76 -3.07 18.61 13.66
C THR A 76 -3.42 18.46 12.19
N GLU A 77 -4.14 19.44 11.61
CA GLU A 77 -4.40 19.48 10.17
C GLU A 77 -3.12 19.37 9.33
N ARG A 78 -2.03 20.01 9.77
CA ARG A 78 -0.73 19.92 9.10
C ARG A 78 -0.17 18.49 9.09
N GLN A 79 -0.30 17.77 10.19
CA GLN A 79 0.15 16.38 10.29
C GLN A 79 -0.73 15.45 9.44
N ARG A 80 -2.06 15.61 9.52
CA ARG A 80 -3.01 14.82 8.73
C ARG A 80 -2.83 14.96 7.22
N ARG A 81 -2.51 16.18 6.75
CA ARG A 81 -2.30 16.49 5.33
C ARG A 81 -0.85 16.26 4.87
N HIS A 82 0.04 15.83 5.76
CA HIS A 82 1.43 15.64 5.39
C HIS A 82 1.59 14.44 4.44
N PRO A 83 2.36 14.53 3.35
CA PRO A 83 2.56 13.42 2.40
C PRO A 83 3.02 12.11 3.06
N ALA A 84 3.78 12.21 4.14
CA ALA A 84 4.22 11.05 4.93
C ALA A 84 3.04 10.23 5.49
N ALA A 85 1.90 10.84 5.78
CA ALA A 85 0.71 10.14 6.24
C ALA A 85 0.17 9.17 5.17
N ALA A 86 0.07 9.64 3.93
CA ALA A 86 -0.36 8.85 2.79
C ALA A 86 0.63 7.72 2.47
N ILE A 87 1.94 8.04 2.47
CA ILE A 87 2.99 7.05 2.24
C ILE A 87 2.97 5.96 3.33
N ALA A 88 2.92 6.36 4.60
CA ALA A 88 2.84 5.44 5.71
C ALA A 88 1.60 4.55 5.63
N PHE A 89 0.44 5.12 5.29
CA PHE A 89 -0.80 4.37 5.09
C PHE A 89 -0.66 3.33 3.98
N GLY A 90 -0.14 3.72 2.80
CA GLY A 90 0.06 2.82 1.66
C GLY A 90 1.03 1.68 1.98
N SER A 91 2.21 2.01 2.53
CA SER A 91 3.21 1.01 2.92
C SER A 91 2.71 0.07 4.01
N ALA A 92 1.99 0.58 5.02
CA ALA A 92 1.40 -0.26 6.08
C ALA A 92 0.44 -1.30 5.50
N ASN A 93 -0.47 -0.88 4.62
CA ASN A 93 -1.41 -1.79 3.96
C ASN A 93 -0.68 -2.80 3.06
N ALA A 94 0.38 -2.41 2.36
CA ALA A 94 1.15 -3.34 1.54
C ALA A 94 1.79 -4.46 2.36
N MET A 95 2.38 -4.12 3.51
CA MET A 95 2.96 -5.11 4.44
C MET A 95 1.91 -6.08 4.98
N ILE A 96 0.69 -5.61 5.25
CA ILE A 96 -0.41 -6.46 5.71
C ILE A 96 -0.90 -7.36 4.59
N VAL A 97 -1.12 -6.80 3.39
CA VAL A 97 -1.63 -7.54 2.23
C VAL A 97 -0.63 -8.58 1.74
N ASP A 98 0.68 -8.33 1.87
CA ASP A 98 1.71 -9.28 1.50
C ASP A 98 1.55 -10.64 2.22
N GLU A 99 1.23 -10.59 3.50
CA GLU A 99 1.00 -11.78 4.33
C GLU A 99 -0.49 -12.07 4.54
N LEU A 100 -1.38 -11.51 3.71
CA LEU A 100 -2.84 -11.68 3.83
C LEU A 100 -3.26 -13.16 3.86
N ALA A 101 -2.64 -14.00 3.03
CA ALA A 101 -2.91 -15.42 3.02
C ALA A 101 -2.65 -16.07 4.39
N LEU A 102 -1.58 -15.68 5.09
CA LEU A 102 -1.25 -16.16 6.44
C LEU A 102 -2.24 -15.62 7.49
N LEU A 103 -2.77 -14.41 7.30
CA LEU A 103 -3.78 -13.83 8.19
C LEU A 103 -5.15 -14.49 8.04
N LEU A 104 -5.49 -14.99 6.85
CA LEU A 104 -6.75 -15.68 6.59
C LEU A 104 -6.69 -17.16 6.98
N ASP A 105 -5.59 -17.83 6.66
CA ASP A 105 -5.37 -19.25 6.93
C ASP A 105 -4.30 -19.44 8.02
N LEU A 106 -4.67 -19.13 9.27
CA LEU A 106 -3.79 -19.22 10.46
C LEU A 106 -3.27 -20.65 10.80
N LYS A 107 -3.63 -21.67 10.01
CA LYS A 107 -3.22 -23.07 10.15
C LYS A 107 -2.62 -23.56 8.84
N ASP A 108 -1.30 -23.45 8.72
CA ASP A 108 -0.44 -24.19 7.79
C ASP A 108 -0.92 -25.63 7.60
N VAL A 109 -1.71 -25.97 6.55
CA VAL A 109 -1.62 -27.30 5.91
C VAL A 109 -2.26 -27.43 4.53
N TYR A 110 -3.36 -26.76 4.14
CA TYR A 110 -4.11 -27.36 3.03
C TYR A 110 -3.64 -27.07 1.61
N TRP A 111 -2.88 -26.01 1.29
CA TRP A 111 -2.26 -25.89 -0.04
C TRP A 111 -0.93 -25.12 0.00
N ALA A 112 0.19 -25.80 -0.21
CA ALA A 112 1.57 -25.30 -0.13
C ALA A 112 1.97 -24.19 -1.14
N ASN A 113 1.04 -23.40 -1.66
CA ASN A 113 1.27 -22.32 -2.66
C ASN A 113 0.52 -21.02 -2.33
N ASP A 114 0.23 -20.75 -1.05
CA ASP A 114 -0.65 -19.65 -0.59
C ASP A 114 -0.15 -18.22 -0.85
N GLY A 115 1.09 -18.04 -1.32
CA GLY A 115 1.57 -16.74 -1.78
C GLY A 115 0.73 -16.13 -2.91
N ARG A 116 -0.03 -16.96 -3.65
CA ARG A 116 -0.90 -16.53 -4.76
C ARG A 116 -2.10 -15.71 -4.30
N LYS A 117 -2.76 -16.06 -3.18
CA LYS A 117 -3.93 -15.30 -2.67
C LYS A 117 -3.56 -13.85 -2.33
N SER A 118 -2.43 -13.65 -1.64
CA SER A 118 -1.90 -12.32 -1.36
C SER A 118 -1.56 -11.54 -2.64
N VAL A 119 -1.01 -12.22 -3.66
CA VAL A 119 -0.71 -11.59 -4.96
C VAL A 119 -1.98 -11.21 -5.70
N ASP A 120 -2.98 -12.09 -5.76
CA ASP A 120 -4.25 -11.80 -6.42
C ASP A 120 -4.96 -10.60 -5.76
N ALA A 121 -4.98 -10.56 -4.43
CA ALA A 121 -5.51 -9.44 -3.67
C ALA A 121 -4.74 -8.14 -3.96
N ALA A 122 -3.41 -8.18 -3.94
CA ALA A 122 -2.59 -7.01 -4.23
C ALA A 122 -2.74 -6.51 -5.67
N VAL A 123 -2.77 -7.41 -6.65
CA VAL A 123 -2.99 -7.07 -8.07
C VAL A 123 -4.37 -6.44 -8.24
N GLY A 124 -5.40 -6.98 -7.60
CA GLY A 124 -6.75 -6.39 -7.58
C GLY A 124 -6.74 -4.97 -7.00
N LEU A 125 -6.10 -4.77 -5.85
CA LEU A 125 -5.97 -3.44 -5.22
C LEU A 125 -5.18 -2.46 -6.10
N ILE A 126 -4.10 -2.92 -6.74
CA ILE A 126 -3.30 -2.10 -7.65
C ILE A 126 -4.12 -1.70 -8.87
N ALA A 127 -4.86 -2.64 -9.47
CA ALA A 127 -5.68 -2.39 -10.66
C ALA A 127 -6.84 -1.43 -10.36
N VAL A 128 -7.58 -1.66 -9.28
CA VAL A 128 -8.67 -0.77 -8.84
C VAL A 128 -8.13 0.60 -8.48
N GLY A 129 -7.08 0.65 -7.66
CA GLY A 129 -6.45 1.92 -7.26
C GLY A 129 -5.89 2.69 -8.45
N GLY A 130 -5.23 2.01 -9.39
CA GLY A 130 -4.69 2.62 -10.60
C GLY A 130 -5.79 3.18 -11.49
N THR A 131 -6.92 2.48 -11.60
CA THR A 131 -8.11 2.97 -12.33
C THR A 131 -8.67 4.24 -11.69
N ILE A 132 -8.80 4.26 -10.35
CA ILE A 132 -9.26 5.44 -9.62
C ILE A 132 -8.30 6.61 -9.85
N VAL A 133 -7.00 6.39 -9.61
CA VAL A 133 -5.95 7.41 -9.77
C VAL A 133 -5.91 7.99 -11.18
N ALA A 134 -6.03 7.16 -12.21
CA ALA A 134 -6.09 7.62 -13.60
C ALA A 134 -7.36 8.44 -13.89
N GLY A 135 -8.46 8.12 -13.20
CA GLY A 135 -9.76 8.81 -13.34
C GLY A 135 -9.86 10.16 -12.62
N LEU A 136 -9.06 10.41 -11.57
CA LEU A 136 -9.08 11.65 -10.78
C LEU A 136 -8.96 12.91 -11.66
N PRO A 137 -7.96 13.06 -12.55
CA PRO A 137 -7.87 14.23 -13.42
C PRO A 137 -8.93 14.23 -14.54
N PHE A 138 -9.46 13.07 -14.94
CA PHE A 138 -10.35 12.94 -16.10
C PHE A 138 -11.77 13.45 -15.81
N TRP A 139 -12.36 13.05 -14.68
CA TRP A 139 -13.78 13.26 -14.41
C TRP A 139 -14.20 14.73 -14.23
N PRO A 140 -13.38 15.60 -13.60
CA PRO A 140 -13.64 17.04 -13.56
C PRO A 140 -13.58 17.71 -14.94
N HIS A 141 -12.75 17.20 -15.87
CA HIS A 141 -12.70 17.72 -17.24
C HIS A 141 -13.90 17.26 -18.06
N ALA A 142 -14.27 15.98 -17.97
CA ALA A 142 -15.46 15.44 -18.64
C ALA A 142 -16.74 16.16 -18.22
N ARG A 143 -16.92 16.43 -16.92
CA ARG A 143 -18.09 17.19 -16.42
C ARG A 143 -18.15 18.61 -16.98
N ARG A 144 -17.03 19.33 -17.03
CA ARG A 144 -16.97 20.69 -17.59
C ARG A 144 -17.28 20.70 -19.09
N ALA A 145 -16.75 19.73 -19.84
CA ALA A 145 -17.04 19.60 -21.27
C ALA A 145 -18.52 19.29 -21.56
N LEU A 146 -19.17 18.45 -20.73
CA LEU A 146 -20.60 18.16 -20.85
C LEU A 146 -21.48 19.36 -20.48
N GLN A 147 -21.04 20.21 -19.55
CA GLN A 147 -21.75 21.43 -19.17
C GLN A 147 -21.62 22.55 -20.20
N SER A 148 -20.52 22.63 -20.94
CA SER A 148 -20.31 23.66 -21.98
C SER A 148 -21.07 23.41 -23.28
N VAL A 149 -21.62 22.21 -23.47
CA VAL A 149 -22.40 21.82 -24.68
C VAL A 149 -23.91 22.01 -24.45
N ARG A 150 -24.31 22.43 -23.25
CA ARG A 150 -25.71 22.63 -22.85
C ARG A 150 -26.03 24.10 -22.68
#